data_AF-A0A972EKJ0-F1
#
_entry.id   AF-A0A972EKJ0-F1
#
_cell.length_a   1.000
_cell.length_b   1.000
_cell.length_c   1.000
_cell.angle_alpha   90.00
_cell.angle_beta   90.00
_cell.angle_gamma   90.00
#
_symmetry.space_group_name_H-M   'P 1'
#
loop_
_entity.id
_entity.type
_entity.pdbx_description
1 polymer ?
#
loop_
_entity_poly.entity_id
_entity_poly.type
_entity_poly.pdbx_seq_one_letter_code
_entity_poly.pdbx_strand_id
1 'polypeptide(L)'
;MGNGKKAVKVLLNVPANDGLFTYLIPPALENTAKIGCAVEVSFNRRRMAGVIWGEDIDSGEFVLKEIIRVLDPIPVLTEAQRALAETLQQRTLTPLSFCANVFLLEKLQSNSTVRYHLTEKAAGIPLESGLLGTPSQRDQILSMIKKASRPLSLQELKQKMPGLPVQRILNDLIKEELVEGVSSLAEPTYKPKTVKVVRIADNSGWSSLSGIKLGANPQVASRREAILATLSTSPQGLPLAELKETVTFNPGDIKFLEKKGLIV
;
A
#
# COMPACT_ATOMS: atom_id res chain seq x y z
N MET A 1 -33.23 -18.29 20.87
CA MET A 1 -32.59 -18.43 19.55
C MET A 1 -31.22 -17.77 19.62
N GLY A 2 -30.15 -18.56 19.50
CA GLY A 2 -28.77 -18.08 19.67
C GLY A 2 -28.37 -17.10 18.57
N ASN A 3 -27.58 -16.08 18.93
CA ASN A 3 -27.00 -15.10 18.02
C ASN A 3 -26.27 -15.82 16.87
N GLY A 4 -26.91 -15.89 15.70
CA GLY A 4 -26.50 -16.69 14.53
C GLY A 4 -25.32 -16.10 13.77
N LYS A 5 -24.15 -15.96 14.42
CA LYS A 5 -22.93 -15.58 13.72
C LYS A 5 -22.36 -16.80 13.00
N LYS A 6 -22.20 -16.71 11.68
CA LYS A 6 -21.66 -17.79 10.86
C LYS A 6 -20.15 -17.89 11.03
N ALA A 7 -19.64 -19.07 11.39
CA ALA A 7 -18.21 -19.34 11.46
C ALA A 7 -17.67 -19.80 10.10
N VAL A 8 -16.48 -19.30 9.74
CA VAL A 8 -15.78 -19.62 8.49
C VAL A 8 -14.31 -19.83 8.73
N LYS A 9 -13.70 -20.71 7.93
CA LYS A 9 -12.26 -20.86 7.85
C LYS A 9 -11.70 -19.80 6.92
N VAL A 10 -10.72 -19.04 7.39
CA VAL A 10 -9.99 -18.05 6.62
C VAL A 10 -8.57 -18.56 6.43
N LEU A 11 -8.14 -18.62 5.17
CA LEU A 11 -6.78 -18.92 4.81
C LEU A 11 -5.91 -17.66 4.95
N LEU A 12 -4.87 -17.74 5.75
CA LEU A 12 -3.85 -16.72 5.97
C LEU A 12 -2.52 -17.19 5.36
N ASN A 13 -1.72 -16.24 4.89
CA ASN A 13 -0.38 -16.50 4.39
C ASN A 13 0.62 -16.69 5.54
N VAL A 14 0.44 -17.77 6.30
CA VAL A 14 1.33 -18.21 7.38
C VAL A 14 1.51 -19.74 7.32
N PRO A 15 2.66 -20.27 7.77
CA PRO A 15 2.91 -21.71 7.74
C PRO A 15 2.19 -22.50 8.85
N ALA A 16 1.70 -21.83 9.89
CA ALA A 16 1.05 -22.50 11.02
C ALA A 16 -0.37 -22.98 10.66
N ASN A 17 -0.73 -24.19 11.11
CA ASN A 17 -2.06 -24.80 10.93
C ASN A 17 -2.54 -24.82 9.45
N ASP A 18 -1.64 -25.12 8.52
CA ASP A 18 -1.86 -25.02 7.07
C ASP A 18 -2.33 -23.64 6.57
N GLY A 19 -2.25 -22.62 7.43
CA GLY A 19 -2.78 -21.28 7.20
C GLY A 19 -4.28 -21.13 7.46
N LEU A 20 -5.00 -22.16 7.88
CA LEU A 20 -6.45 -22.06 8.13
C LEU A 20 -6.76 -21.68 9.57
N PHE A 21 -7.56 -20.63 9.76
CA PHE A 21 -8.00 -20.16 11.07
C PHE A 21 -9.49 -19.82 11.04
N THR A 22 -10.19 -20.09 12.14
CA THR A 22 -11.64 -19.88 12.23
C THR A 22 -11.97 -18.46 12.71
N TYR A 23 -12.90 -17.82 12.02
CA TYR A 23 -13.40 -16.48 12.34
C TYR A 23 -14.94 -16.44 12.21
N LEU A 24 -15.55 -15.48 12.90
CA LEU A 24 -16.97 -15.18 12.76
C LEU A 24 -17.21 -14.10 11.70
N ILE A 25 -18.25 -14.28 10.90
CA ILE A 25 -18.80 -13.23 10.05
C ILE A 25 -19.74 -12.37 10.93
N PRO A 26 -19.44 -11.08 11.14
CA PRO A 26 -20.38 -10.19 11.80
C PRO A 26 -21.60 -9.93 10.91
N PRO A 27 -22.80 -9.66 11.47
CA PRO A 27 -24.03 -9.49 10.70
C PRO A 27 -23.94 -8.47 9.55
N ALA A 28 -23.14 -7.41 9.75
CA ALA A 28 -22.93 -6.37 8.73
C ALA A 28 -22.23 -6.88 7.45
N LEU A 29 -21.52 -8.02 7.51
CA LEU A 29 -20.75 -8.56 6.40
C LEU A 29 -21.36 -9.82 5.77
N GLU A 30 -22.48 -10.33 6.27
CA GLU A 30 -23.07 -11.60 5.79
C GLU A 30 -23.35 -11.63 4.27
N ASN A 31 -23.72 -10.50 3.68
CA ASN A 31 -24.04 -10.42 2.26
C ASN A 31 -22.81 -10.33 1.34
N THR A 32 -21.66 -9.89 1.87
CA THR A 32 -20.44 -9.61 1.10
C THR A 32 -19.32 -10.60 1.37
N ALA A 33 -19.25 -11.16 2.58
CA ALA A 33 -18.26 -12.14 3.01
C ALA A 33 -18.61 -13.55 2.51
N LYS A 34 -18.39 -13.79 1.21
CA LYS A 34 -18.61 -15.09 0.56
C LYS A 34 -17.32 -15.91 0.50
N ILE A 35 -17.46 -17.22 0.31
CA ILE A 35 -16.33 -18.11 0.07
C ILE A 35 -15.53 -17.62 -1.16
N GLY A 36 -14.21 -17.61 -1.03
CA GLY A 36 -13.28 -17.09 -2.03
C GLY A 36 -13.03 -15.59 -1.96
N CYS A 37 -13.81 -14.81 -1.19
CA CYS A 37 -13.57 -13.37 -1.02
C CYS A 37 -12.35 -13.09 -0.14
N ALA A 38 -11.66 -11.99 -0.47
CA ALA A 38 -10.57 -11.48 0.35
C ALA A 38 -11.10 -10.69 1.55
N VAL A 39 -10.54 -10.93 2.72
CA VAL A 39 -10.95 -10.32 3.99
C VAL A 39 -9.76 -9.83 4.79
N GLU A 40 -9.99 -8.86 5.67
CA GLU A 40 -9.05 -8.43 6.69
C GLU A 40 -9.45 -9.04 8.03
N VAL A 41 -8.51 -9.69 8.70
CA VAL A 41 -8.72 -10.32 10.00
C VAL A 41 -7.63 -9.95 11.00
N SER A 42 -7.92 -10.07 12.29
CA SER A 42 -6.90 -9.97 13.34
C SER A 42 -6.22 -11.31 13.55
N PHE A 43 -4.91 -11.38 13.28
CA PHE A 43 -4.05 -12.52 13.59
C PHE A 43 -2.96 -12.09 14.60
N ASN A 44 -3.04 -12.64 15.82
CA ASN A 44 -2.24 -12.19 16.96
C ASN A 44 -2.38 -10.67 17.19
N ARG A 45 -1.28 -9.90 17.18
CA ARG A 45 -1.25 -8.42 17.28
C ARG A 45 -1.22 -7.72 15.93
N ARG A 46 -1.58 -8.43 14.85
CA ARG A 46 -1.50 -7.94 13.47
C ARG A 46 -2.84 -8.08 12.79
N ARG A 47 -3.12 -7.20 11.83
CA ARG A 47 -4.18 -7.35 10.85
C ARG A 47 -3.59 -8.01 9.61
N MET A 48 -4.25 -8.99 9.04
CA MET A 48 -3.73 -9.72 7.88
C MET A 48 -4.83 -9.84 6.83
N ALA A 49 -4.42 -9.82 5.57
CA ALA A 49 -5.28 -10.23 4.49
C ALA A 49 -5.40 -11.76 4.52
N GLY A 50 -6.58 -12.25 4.23
CA GLY A 50 -6.87 -13.68 4.09
C GLY A 50 -7.97 -13.90 3.08
N VAL A 51 -8.25 -15.16 2.79
CA VAL A 51 -9.35 -15.57 1.90
C VAL A 51 -10.28 -16.49 2.64
N ILE A 52 -11.58 -16.23 2.57
CA ILE A 52 -12.59 -17.14 3.14
C ILE A 52 -12.52 -18.46 2.37
N TRP A 53 -12.04 -19.51 3.03
CA TRP A 53 -11.80 -20.81 2.40
C TRP A 53 -13.06 -21.66 2.31
N GLY A 54 -13.85 -21.66 3.38
CA GLY A 54 -15.04 -22.48 3.52
C GLY A 54 -15.75 -22.21 4.83
N GLU A 55 -16.92 -22.82 5.00
CA GLU A 55 -17.68 -22.75 6.24
C GLU A 55 -17.01 -23.60 7.33
N ASP A 56 -17.14 -23.18 8.58
CA ASP A 56 -16.73 -23.98 9.73
C ASP A 56 -17.95 -24.31 10.57
N ILE A 57 -18.53 -25.49 10.32
CA ILE A 57 -19.79 -25.92 10.94
C ILE A 57 -19.55 -26.41 12.37
N ASP A 58 -18.33 -26.81 12.69
CA ASP A 58 -17.93 -27.41 13.97
C ASP A 58 -16.98 -26.47 14.73
N SER A 59 -17.28 -25.17 14.69
CA SER A 59 -16.50 -24.20 15.44
C SER A 59 -16.75 -24.43 16.94
N GLY A 60 -15.83 -25.14 17.61
CA GLY A 60 -15.96 -25.51 19.02
C GLY A 60 -16.14 -24.31 19.98
N GLU A 61 -16.12 -24.56 21.29
CA GLU A 61 -16.44 -23.57 22.34
C GLU A 61 -15.38 -22.47 22.58
N PHE A 62 -14.63 -22.07 21.56
CA PHE A 62 -13.60 -21.04 21.68
C PHE A 62 -14.17 -19.65 21.40
N VAL A 63 -13.62 -18.63 22.06
CA VAL A 63 -13.94 -17.23 21.74
C VAL A 63 -13.30 -16.87 20.40
N LEU A 64 -14.12 -16.90 19.35
CA LEU A 64 -13.70 -16.57 17.99
C LEU A 64 -13.65 -15.06 17.78
N LYS A 65 -12.63 -14.62 17.03
CA LYS A 65 -12.55 -13.24 16.54
C LYS A 65 -13.46 -13.07 15.33
N GLU A 66 -13.95 -11.85 15.13
CA GLU A 66 -14.72 -11.48 13.95
C GLU A 66 -13.82 -11.03 12.80
N ILE A 67 -14.31 -11.19 11.57
CA ILE A 67 -13.74 -10.56 10.38
C ILE A 67 -13.88 -9.03 10.52
N ILE A 68 -12.80 -8.30 10.24
CA ILE A 68 -12.76 -6.84 10.38
C ILE A 68 -13.51 -6.17 9.23
N ARG A 69 -13.19 -6.57 7.99
CA ARG A 69 -13.87 -6.10 6.77
C ARG A 69 -13.61 -7.05 5.59
N VAL A 70 -14.45 -6.95 4.57
CA VAL A 70 -14.21 -7.54 3.25
C VAL A 70 -13.32 -6.59 2.46
N LEU A 71 -12.22 -7.10 1.92
CA LEU A 71 -11.26 -6.33 1.10
C LEU A 71 -11.73 -6.26 -0.37
N ASP A 72 -12.27 -7.37 -0.88
CA ASP A 72 -12.86 -7.45 -2.21
C ASP A 72 -14.17 -8.27 -2.13
N PRO A 73 -15.33 -7.69 -2.50
CA PRO A 73 -16.59 -8.41 -2.51
C PRO A 73 -16.67 -9.46 -3.64
N ILE A 74 -15.78 -9.40 -4.63
CA ILE A 74 -15.65 -10.41 -5.68
C ILE A 74 -14.68 -11.49 -5.20
N PRO A 75 -15.04 -12.79 -5.32
CA PRO A 75 -14.12 -13.88 -4.97
C PRO A 75 -12.81 -13.78 -5.73
N VAL A 76 -11.71 -13.66 -4.99
CA VAL A 76 -10.33 -13.64 -5.52
C VAL A 76 -9.83 -15.05 -5.84
N LEU A 77 -10.45 -16.07 -5.23
CA LEU A 77 -10.24 -17.46 -5.57
C LEU A 77 -11.56 -18.13 -5.95
N THR A 78 -11.54 -18.77 -7.11
CA THR A 78 -12.62 -19.64 -7.57
C THR A 78 -12.62 -20.97 -6.81
N GLU A 79 -13.73 -21.69 -6.87
CA GLU A 79 -13.83 -23.05 -6.32
C GLU A 79 -12.80 -24.00 -6.95
N ALA A 80 -12.62 -23.96 -8.27
CA ALA A 80 -11.65 -24.80 -8.96
C ALA A 80 -10.20 -24.55 -8.50
N GLN A 81 -9.84 -23.28 -8.25
CA GLN A 81 -8.51 -22.94 -7.71
C GLN A 81 -8.32 -23.44 -6.28
N ARG A 82 -9.35 -23.35 -5.43
CA ARG A 82 -9.30 -23.90 -4.06
C ARG A 82 -9.16 -25.42 -4.07
N ALA A 83 -9.95 -26.12 -4.87
CA ALA A 83 -9.86 -27.58 -5.03
C ALA A 83 -8.49 -28.03 -5.57
N LEU A 84 -7.92 -27.26 -6.50
CA LEU A 84 -6.57 -27.52 -7.01
C LEU A 84 -5.51 -27.31 -5.91
N ALA A 85 -5.63 -26.27 -5.10
CA ALA A 85 -4.72 -26.04 -3.97
C ALA A 85 -4.77 -27.18 -2.94
N GLU A 86 -5.97 -27.69 -2.62
CA GLU A 86 -6.14 -28.88 -1.75
C GLU A 86 -5.51 -30.14 -2.37
N THR A 87 -5.69 -30.34 -3.67
CA THR A 87 -5.05 -31.44 -4.41
C THR A 87 -3.52 -31.34 -4.34
N LEU A 88 -2.97 -30.13 -4.49
CA LEU A 88 -1.53 -29.88 -4.36
C LEU A 88 -1.04 -30.15 -2.94
N GLN A 89 -1.74 -29.67 -1.92
CA GLN A 89 -1.42 -29.95 -0.51
C GLN A 89 -1.35 -31.46 -0.26
N GLN A 90 -2.37 -32.21 -0.68
CA GLN A 90 -2.44 -33.66 -0.49
C GLN A 90 -1.31 -34.40 -1.22
N ARG A 91 -0.95 -33.98 -2.44
CA ARG A 91 0.08 -34.64 -3.25
C ARG A 91 1.50 -34.31 -2.83
N THR A 92 1.73 -33.09 -2.35
CA THR A 92 3.08 -32.58 -2.06
C THR A 92 3.38 -32.46 -0.58
N LEU A 93 2.38 -32.72 0.29
CA LEU A 93 2.44 -32.53 1.74
C LEU A 93 2.91 -31.12 2.15
N THR A 94 2.71 -30.15 1.25
CA THR A 94 3.06 -28.75 1.46
C THR A 94 1.88 -28.06 2.13
N PRO A 95 2.08 -27.13 3.09
CA PRO A 95 0.99 -26.42 3.75
C PRO A 95 0.03 -25.76 2.74
N LEU A 96 -1.28 -25.82 3.00
CA LEU A 96 -2.29 -25.29 2.07
C LEU A 96 -2.05 -23.82 1.71
N SER A 97 -1.59 -23.00 2.66
CA SER A 97 -1.23 -21.60 2.43
C SER A 97 -0.23 -21.43 1.29
N PHE A 98 0.79 -22.28 1.19
CA PHE A 98 1.77 -22.24 0.11
C PHE A 98 1.19 -22.68 -1.23
N CYS A 99 0.37 -23.73 -1.24
CA CYS A 99 -0.29 -24.21 -2.45
C CYS A 99 -1.29 -23.17 -3.00
N ALA A 100 -2.05 -22.52 -2.12
CA ALA A 100 -3.01 -21.50 -2.48
C ALA A 100 -2.34 -20.19 -2.94
N ASN A 101 -1.17 -19.84 -2.39
CA ASN A 101 -0.42 -18.63 -2.76
C ASN A 101 -0.08 -18.57 -4.26
N VAL A 102 0.02 -19.72 -4.95
CA VAL A 102 0.25 -19.79 -6.41
C VAL A 102 -0.86 -19.09 -7.20
N PHE A 103 -2.08 -19.02 -6.64
CA PHE A 103 -3.25 -18.41 -7.27
C PHE A 103 -3.55 -17.00 -6.77
N LEU A 104 -2.88 -16.55 -5.70
CA LEU A 104 -3.18 -15.26 -5.07
C LEU A 104 -2.35 -14.13 -5.68
N LEU A 105 -3.01 -12.98 -5.89
CA LEU A 105 -2.32 -11.75 -6.29
C LEU A 105 -1.34 -11.31 -5.21
N GLU A 106 -0.17 -10.80 -5.61
CA GLU A 106 0.91 -10.34 -4.73
C GLU A 106 0.44 -9.33 -3.66
N LYS A 107 -0.61 -8.54 -3.97
CA LYS A 107 -1.24 -7.61 -3.02
C LYS A 107 -1.97 -8.29 -1.85
N LEU A 108 -2.50 -9.50 -2.04
CA LEU A 108 -3.09 -10.31 -0.97
C LEU A 108 -2.02 -11.07 -0.18
N GLN A 109 -0.84 -11.25 -0.77
CA GLN A 109 0.32 -11.83 -0.10
C GLN A 109 1.03 -10.82 0.82
N SER A 110 0.76 -9.51 0.63
CA SER A 110 1.38 -8.43 1.42
C SER A 110 0.83 -8.42 2.85
N ASN A 111 1.62 -8.99 3.76
CA ASN A 111 1.36 -8.91 5.18
C ASN A 111 1.49 -7.46 5.66
N SER A 112 0.57 -7.03 6.52
CA SER A 112 0.65 -5.71 7.15
C SER A 112 1.99 -5.50 7.86
N THR A 113 2.50 -4.28 7.76
CA THR A 113 3.64 -3.86 8.56
C THR A 113 3.11 -3.39 9.92
N VAL A 114 3.51 -4.05 11.00
CA VAL A 114 3.24 -3.56 12.36
C VAL A 114 4.05 -2.30 12.58
N ARG A 115 3.37 -1.21 12.90
CA ARG A 115 4.00 0.05 13.28
C ARG A 115 3.69 0.34 14.73
N TYR A 116 4.70 0.78 15.46
CA TYR A 116 4.64 0.99 16.90
C TYR A 116 4.48 2.47 17.20
N HIS A 117 3.63 2.78 18.16
CA HIS A 117 3.42 4.12 18.72
C HIS A 117 3.37 4.04 20.25
N LEU A 118 3.53 5.18 20.92
CA LEU A 118 3.39 5.27 22.37
C LEU A 118 1.92 5.30 22.76
N THR A 119 1.58 4.59 23.83
CA THR A 119 0.26 4.67 24.46
C THR A 119 0.16 5.93 25.33
N GLU A 120 -1.06 6.31 25.72
CA GLU A 120 -1.29 7.44 26.64
C GLU A 120 -0.55 7.26 27.97
N LYS A 121 -0.45 6.02 28.45
CA LYS A 121 0.29 5.63 29.66
C LYS A 121 1.78 5.98 29.58
N ALA A 122 2.38 5.86 28.39
CA ALA A 122 3.77 6.21 28.15
C ALA A 122 3.99 7.72 27.96
N ALA A 123 2.95 8.49 27.65
CA ALA A 123 3.07 9.94 27.45
C ALA A 123 3.47 10.66 28.76
N GLY A 124 3.06 10.13 29.91
CA GLY A 124 3.35 10.67 31.25
C GLY A 124 4.69 10.25 31.87
N ILE A 125 5.49 9.40 31.20
CA ILE A 125 6.74 8.90 31.78
C ILE A 125 7.90 9.84 31.44
N PRO A 126 8.67 10.33 32.44
CA PRO A 126 9.92 11.04 32.21
C PRO A 126 10.96 10.10 31.60
N LEU A 127 11.36 10.36 30.36
CA LEU A 127 12.27 9.52 29.57
C LEU A 127 13.76 9.69 29.91
N GLU A 128 14.09 10.22 31.08
CA GLU A 128 15.45 10.59 31.49
C GLU A 128 15.91 9.88 32.78
N SER A 129 15.36 8.70 33.07
CA SER A 129 15.49 8.09 34.40
C SER A 129 16.47 6.92 34.43
N GLY A 130 17.72 7.16 34.03
CA GLY A 130 18.84 6.28 34.39
C GLY A 130 19.45 6.75 35.71
N LEU A 131 19.81 5.83 36.62
CA LEU A 131 20.51 6.13 37.90
C LEU A 131 21.81 6.94 37.72
N LEU A 132 22.35 7.02 36.50
CA LEU A 132 23.61 7.69 36.13
C LEU A 132 23.43 8.77 35.04
N GLY A 133 22.21 9.21 34.74
CA GLY A 133 21.94 10.22 33.71
C GLY A 133 22.13 9.73 32.26
N THR A 134 22.46 8.44 32.05
CA THR A 134 22.45 7.81 30.73
C THR A 134 21.08 7.19 30.45
N PRO A 135 20.43 7.50 29.31
CA PRO A 135 19.13 6.94 28.98
C PRO A 135 19.28 5.44 28.77
N SER A 136 18.46 4.65 29.46
CA SER A 136 18.48 3.19 29.34
C SER A 136 18.16 2.77 27.91
N GLN A 137 18.52 1.54 27.54
CA GLN A 137 18.17 0.99 26.22
C GLN A 137 16.65 1.04 25.95
N ARG A 138 15.83 1.00 27.01
CA ARG A 138 14.37 1.17 26.96
C ARG A 138 13.98 2.61 26.64
N ASP A 139 14.57 3.58 27.33
CA ASP A 139 14.29 5.01 27.14
C ASP A 139 14.72 5.50 25.75
N GLN A 140 15.78 4.91 25.19
CA GLN A 140 16.21 5.21 23.82
C GLN A 140 15.16 4.80 22.79
N ILE A 141 14.54 3.63 22.95
CA ILE A 141 13.46 3.17 22.06
C ILE A 141 12.20 4.02 22.25
N LEU A 142 11.80 4.28 23.50
CA LEU A 142 10.63 5.10 23.81
C LEU A 142 10.78 6.54 23.31
N SER A 143 11.93 7.18 23.54
CA SER A 143 12.21 8.53 23.05
C SER A 143 12.27 8.62 21.53
N MET A 144 12.76 7.57 20.86
CA MET A 144 12.73 7.48 19.39
C MET A 144 11.31 7.41 18.85
N ILE A 145 10.44 6.58 19.46
CA ILE A 145 9.02 6.49 19.07
C ILE A 145 8.31 7.82 19.39
N LYS A 146 8.62 8.48 20.52
CA LYS A 146 8.06 9.79 20.90
C LYS A 146 8.43 10.90 19.91
N LYS A 147 9.70 10.93 19.49
CA LYS A 147 10.22 11.93 18.53
C LYS A 147 9.71 11.70 17.11
N ALA A 148 9.32 10.49 16.77
CA ALA A 148 8.78 10.19 15.46
C ALA A 148 7.35 10.71 15.33
N SER A 149 7.11 11.64 14.40
CA SER A 149 5.76 12.13 14.06
C SER A 149 4.85 11.06 13.44
N ARG A 150 5.37 9.86 13.17
CA ARG A 150 4.63 8.73 12.61
C ARG A 150 5.02 7.42 13.31
N PRO A 151 4.10 6.43 13.38
CA PRO A 151 4.41 5.09 13.84
C PRO A 151 5.57 4.44 13.05
N LEU A 152 6.50 3.82 13.77
CA LEU A 152 7.73 3.22 13.21
C LEU A 152 7.60 1.70 13.09
N SER A 153 8.13 1.10 12.03
CA SER A 153 8.18 -0.36 11.89
C SER A 153 9.34 -0.99 12.68
N LEU A 154 9.28 -2.30 12.93
CA LEU A 154 10.39 -3.02 13.59
C LEU A 154 11.70 -2.89 12.80
N GLN A 155 11.65 -2.92 11.47
CA GLN A 155 12.83 -2.75 10.61
C GLN A 155 13.40 -1.34 10.73
N GLU A 156 12.55 -0.31 10.71
CA GLU A 156 12.97 1.09 10.89
C GLU A 156 13.64 1.30 12.25
N LEU A 157 13.11 0.69 13.31
CA LEU A 157 13.71 0.73 14.65
C LEU A 157 15.05 0.01 14.69
N LYS A 158 15.16 -1.20 14.10
CA LYS A 158 16.43 -1.95 14.02
C LYS A 158 17.49 -1.20 13.20
N GLN A 159 17.10 -0.53 12.12
CA GLN A 159 18.00 0.24 11.27
C GLN A 159 18.52 1.50 11.97
N LYS A 160 17.65 2.20 12.72
CA LYS A 160 18.03 3.40 13.47
C LYS A 160 18.81 3.12 14.75
N MET A 161 18.73 1.89 15.26
CA MET A 161 19.37 1.45 16.51
C MET A 161 20.11 0.12 16.30
N PRO A 162 21.15 0.10 15.45
CA PRO A 162 21.95 -1.11 15.24
C PRO A 162 22.65 -1.51 16.55
N GLY A 163 22.64 -2.80 16.88
CA GLY A 163 23.31 -3.36 18.06
C GLY A 163 22.44 -3.48 19.33
N LEU A 164 21.25 -2.86 19.36
CA LEU A 164 20.30 -3.04 20.46
C LEU A 164 19.40 -4.26 20.22
N PRO A 165 19.01 -5.02 21.27
CA PRO A 165 18.03 -6.10 21.15
C PRO A 165 16.60 -5.53 21.05
N VAL A 166 16.37 -4.70 20.01
CA VAL A 166 15.14 -3.91 19.79
C VAL A 166 13.89 -4.77 19.93
N GLN A 167 13.89 -5.97 19.36
CA GLN A 167 12.71 -6.86 19.39
C GLN A 167 12.37 -7.35 20.80
N ARG A 168 13.38 -7.69 21.62
CA ARG A 168 13.15 -8.11 23.01
C ARG A 168 12.61 -6.95 23.84
N ILE A 169 13.28 -5.79 23.76
CA ILE A 169 12.88 -4.61 24.54
C ILE A 169 11.48 -4.14 24.13
N LEU A 170 11.18 -4.13 22.83
CA LEU A 170 9.86 -3.77 22.32
C LEU A 170 8.79 -4.75 22.82
N ASN A 171 9.07 -6.05 22.89
CA ASN A 171 8.14 -7.02 23.45
C ASN A 171 7.86 -6.76 24.94
N ASP A 172 8.89 -6.39 25.72
CA ASP A 172 8.73 -6.01 27.13
C ASP A 172 7.87 -4.73 27.26
N LEU A 173 8.16 -3.70 26.46
CA LEU A 173 7.40 -2.44 26.45
C LEU A 173 5.93 -2.62 26.04
N ILE A 174 5.64 -3.56 25.14
CA ILE A 174 4.24 -3.88 24.79
C ILE A 174 3.56 -4.66 25.92
N LYS A 175 4.28 -5.54 26.64
CA LYS A 175 3.72 -6.21 27.84
C LYS A 175 3.42 -5.23 28.97
N GLU A 176 4.23 -4.19 29.10
CA GLU A 176 4.04 -3.10 30.07
C GLU A 176 2.97 -2.07 29.63
N GLU A 177 2.39 -2.26 28.42
CA GLU A 177 1.39 -1.38 27.78
C GLU A 177 1.91 0.04 27.52
N LEU A 178 3.23 0.22 27.38
CA LEU A 178 3.85 1.51 27.07
C LEU A 178 3.96 1.76 25.56
N VAL A 179 3.99 0.69 24.78
CA VAL A 179 4.05 0.73 23.33
C VAL A 179 2.94 -0.14 22.76
N GLU A 180 2.21 0.38 21.79
CA GLU A 180 1.20 -0.39 21.07
C GLU A 180 1.60 -0.55 19.61
N GLY A 181 1.56 -1.81 19.14
CA GLY A 181 1.75 -2.14 17.74
C GLY A 181 0.43 -2.06 17.00
N VAL A 182 0.25 -1.02 16.19
CA VAL A 182 -0.88 -0.91 15.28
C VAL A 182 -0.46 -1.50 13.95
N SER A 183 -1.20 -2.50 13.53
CA SER A 183 -1.05 -3.11 12.23
C SER A 183 -2.13 -2.56 11.32
N SER A 184 -1.70 -1.91 10.24
CA SER A 184 -2.56 -1.56 9.12
C SER A 184 -2.11 -2.34 7.89
N LEU A 185 -3.06 -2.98 7.19
CA LEU A 185 -2.85 -3.31 5.80
C LEU A 185 -2.64 -1.99 5.07
N ALA A 186 -1.52 -1.86 4.34
CA ALA A 186 -1.21 -0.63 3.64
C ALA A 186 -2.33 -0.33 2.65
N GLU A 187 -3.05 0.77 2.85
CA GLU A 187 -3.99 1.24 1.85
C GLU A 187 -3.22 1.57 0.57
N PRO A 188 -3.72 1.19 -0.61
CA PRO A 188 -3.02 1.41 -1.86
C PRO A 188 -2.82 2.91 -2.07
N THR A 189 -1.60 3.40 -1.84
CA THR A 189 -1.21 4.77 -2.18
C THR A 189 -0.92 4.82 -3.68
N TYR A 190 -1.97 4.62 -4.49
CA TYR A 190 -1.87 4.75 -5.93
C TYR A 190 -1.89 6.23 -6.30
N LYS A 191 -0.78 6.73 -6.82
CA LYS A 191 -0.77 8.00 -7.55
C LYS A 191 -0.90 7.65 -9.04
N PRO A 192 -1.96 8.08 -9.74
CA PRO A 192 -2.09 7.82 -11.17
C PRO A 192 -0.86 8.32 -11.92
N LYS A 193 -0.41 7.55 -12.91
CA LYS A 193 0.72 7.97 -13.75
C LYS A 193 0.30 9.18 -14.56
N THR A 194 0.77 10.36 -14.17
CA THR A 194 0.54 11.61 -14.90
C THR A 194 1.56 11.75 -16.03
N VAL A 195 1.09 12.07 -17.23
CA VAL A 195 1.96 12.38 -18.37
C VAL A 195 1.84 13.88 -18.66
N LYS A 196 2.98 14.53 -18.92
CA LYS A 196 3.00 15.93 -19.35
C LYS A 196 2.61 16.00 -20.81
N VAL A 197 1.49 16.65 -21.08
CA VAL A 197 0.97 16.92 -22.42
C VAL A 197 1.23 18.38 -22.73
N VAL A 198 1.68 18.66 -23.96
CA VAL A 198 1.81 20.01 -24.50
C VAL A 198 0.70 20.20 -25.51
N ARG A 199 -0.07 21.27 -25.37
CA ARG A 199 -1.10 21.66 -26.34
C ARG A 199 -0.96 23.11 -26.73
N ILE A 200 -1.56 23.48 -27.85
CA ILE A 200 -1.65 24.89 -28.23
C ILE A 200 -2.61 25.59 -27.26
N ALA A 201 -2.27 26.81 -26.87
CA ALA A 201 -3.16 27.62 -26.05
C ALA A 201 -4.41 28.02 -26.86
N ASP A 202 -5.60 27.68 -26.36
CA ASP A 202 -6.91 27.98 -27.00
C ASP A 202 -7.11 29.48 -27.30
N ASN A 203 -6.34 30.36 -26.63
CA ASN A 203 -6.41 31.82 -26.80
C ASN A 203 -5.34 32.40 -27.75
N SER A 204 -4.59 31.56 -28.46
CA SER A 204 -3.66 32.02 -29.50
C SER A 204 -4.25 31.78 -30.87
N GLY A 205 -5.00 32.77 -31.35
CA GLY A 205 -5.38 32.87 -32.75
C GLY A 205 -4.13 32.68 -33.61
N TRP A 206 -4.12 31.61 -34.40
CA TRP A 206 -3.16 31.38 -35.49
C TRP A 206 -3.01 32.59 -36.42
N SER A 207 -4.03 33.45 -36.41
CA SER A 207 -4.16 34.71 -37.12
C SER A 207 -3.04 35.73 -36.85
N SER A 208 -2.23 35.60 -35.80
CA SER A 208 -1.22 36.61 -35.41
C SER A 208 0.22 36.11 -35.40
N LEU A 209 0.53 34.96 -36.01
CA LEU A 209 1.91 34.45 -36.10
C LEU A 209 2.81 35.28 -37.06
N SER A 210 2.25 36.15 -37.88
CA SER A 210 2.94 36.96 -38.90
C SER A 210 3.87 38.08 -38.38
N GLY A 211 4.26 38.04 -37.11
CA GLY A 211 5.20 39.02 -36.52
C GLY A 211 6.00 38.55 -35.30
N ILE A 212 5.88 37.29 -34.86
CA ILE A 212 6.55 36.80 -33.65
C ILE A 212 7.94 36.27 -34.02
N LYS A 213 9.01 36.95 -33.57
CA LYS A 213 10.37 36.39 -33.66
C LYS A 213 10.48 35.16 -32.78
N LEU A 214 10.44 33.97 -33.40
CA LEU A 214 10.54 32.67 -32.72
C LEU A 214 11.96 32.35 -32.24
N GLY A 215 12.95 33.20 -32.51
CA GLY A 215 14.30 33.12 -31.96
C GLY A 215 15.25 34.08 -32.66
N ALA A 216 16.40 34.37 -32.04
CA ALA A 216 17.46 35.16 -32.68
C ALA A 216 18.33 34.32 -33.64
N ASN A 217 18.39 33.00 -33.42
CA ASN A 217 19.14 32.06 -34.24
C ASN A 217 18.17 31.30 -35.18
N PRO A 218 18.45 31.22 -36.51
CA PRO A 218 17.59 30.55 -37.47
C PRO A 218 17.33 29.06 -37.16
N GLN A 219 18.32 28.34 -36.61
CA GLN A 219 18.14 26.93 -36.22
C GLN A 219 17.16 26.77 -35.06
N VAL A 220 17.17 27.72 -34.11
CA VAL A 220 16.27 27.69 -32.94
C VAL A 220 14.84 28.06 -33.34
N ALA A 221 14.69 29.02 -34.26
CA ALA A 221 13.40 29.40 -34.82
C ALA A 221 12.75 28.23 -35.56
N SER A 222 13.51 27.54 -36.43
CA SER A 222 13.02 26.38 -37.20
C SER A 222 12.53 25.23 -36.29
N ARG A 223 13.24 24.93 -35.19
CA ARG A 223 12.79 23.91 -34.22
C ARG A 223 11.46 24.29 -33.54
N ARG A 224 11.28 25.56 -33.21
CA ARG A 224 10.06 26.06 -32.55
C ARG A 224 8.87 26.09 -33.50
N GLU A 225 9.10 26.43 -34.76
CA GLU A 225 8.10 26.32 -35.84
C GLU A 225 7.66 24.87 -36.04
N ALA A 226 8.61 23.93 -36.05
CA ALA A 226 8.31 22.50 -36.17
C ALA A 226 7.45 21.98 -35.00
N ILE A 227 7.71 22.43 -33.76
CA ILE A 227 6.88 22.11 -32.59
C ILE A 227 5.45 22.63 -32.80
N LEU A 228 5.28 23.89 -33.18
CA LEU A 228 3.97 24.50 -33.39
C LEU A 228 3.20 23.86 -34.55
N ALA A 229 3.88 23.51 -35.65
CA ALA A 229 3.29 22.82 -36.79
C ALA A 229 2.85 21.38 -36.45
N THR A 230 3.57 20.71 -35.56
CA THR A 230 3.19 19.35 -35.13
C THR A 230 2.00 19.39 -34.17
N LEU A 231 2.00 20.37 -33.24
CA LEU A 231 0.89 20.57 -32.30
C LEU A 231 -0.40 21.09 -32.97
N SER A 232 -0.30 21.70 -34.15
CA SER A 232 -1.46 22.18 -34.92
C SER A 232 -2.31 21.08 -35.52
N THR A 233 -1.63 19.98 -35.87
CA THR A 233 -2.26 18.79 -36.44
C THR A 233 -3.01 18.02 -35.35
N SER A 234 -2.68 18.26 -34.07
CA SER A 234 -3.21 17.55 -32.91
C SER A 234 -3.81 18.51 -31.86
N PRO A 235 -5.08 18.94 -32.02
CA PRO A 235 -5.72 19.92 -31.13
C PRO A 235 -5.91 19.44 -29.68
N GLN A 236 -5.83 18.13 -29.43
CA GLN A 236 -5.95 17.56 -28.09
C GLN A 236 -4.64 17.63 -27.27
N GLY A 237 -3.56 18.12 -27.89
CA GLY A 237 -2.21 18.11 -27.31
C GLY A 237 -1.48 16.79 -27.52
N LEU A 238 -0.15 16.85 -27.43
CA LEU A 238 0.74 15.71 -27.57
C LEU A 238 1.55 15.50 -26.28
N PRO A 239 1.67 14.26 -25.79
CA PRO A 239 2.64 13.92 -24.75
C PRO A 239 4.05 14.40 -25.11
N LEU A 240 4.82 14.88 -24.14
CA LEU A 240 6.21 15.31 -24.35
C LEU A 240 7.11 14.22 -24.94
N ALA A 241 6.77 12.95 -24.73
CA ALA A 241 7.52 11.82 -25.29
C ALA A 241 7.29 11.72 -26.82
N GLU A 242 6.03 11.73 -27.25
CA GLU A 242 5.65 11.68 -28.68
C GLU A 242 6.11 12.93 -29.44
N LEU A 243 6.09 14.10 -28.78
CA LEU A 243 6.64 15.32 -29.37
C LEU A 243 8.14 15.18 -29.67
N LYS A 244 8.91 14.48 -28.82
CA LYS A 244 10.35 14.27 -29.03
C LYS A 244 10.66 13.27 -30.15
N GLU A 245 9.75 12.34 -30.42
CA GLU A 245 9.90 11.36 -31.50
C GLU A 245 9.64 12.00 -32.86
N THR A 246 8.73 12.98 -32.90
CA THR A 246 8.34 13.70 -34.11
C THR A 246 9.24 14.90 -34.41
N VAL A 247 9.73 15.61 -33.39
CA VAL A 247 10.52 16.84 -33.56
C VAL A 247 11.73 16.86 -32.63
N THR A 248 12.91 17.17 -33.20
CA THR A 248 14.11 17.43 -32.42
C THR A 248 14.07 18.84 -31.83
N PHE A 249 13.89 18.95 -30.51
CA PHE A 249 13.90 20.24 -29.81
C PHE A 249 14.58 20.17 -28.44
N ASN A 250 14.97 21.33 -27.91
CA ASN A 250 15.53 21.45 -26.56
C ASN A 250 14.46 21.86 -25.53
N PRO A 251 14.62 21.52 -24.24
CA PRO A 251 13.67 21.91 -23.18
C PRO A 251 13.43 23.43 -23.07
N GLY A 252 14.42 24.23 -23.49
CA GLY A 252 14.31 25.69 -23.54
C GLY A 252 13.36 26.22 -24.61
N ASP A 253 13.09 25.43 -25.66
CA ASP A 253 12.15 25.81 -26.73
C ASP A 253 10.70 25.72 -26.25
N ILE A 254 10.36 24.68 -25.48
CA ILE A 254 9.06 24.56 -24.81
C ILE A 254 8.85 25.67 -23.79
N LYS A 255 9.81 25.92 -22.89
CA LYS A 255 9.71 27.01 -21.91
C LYS A 255 9.53 28.38 -22.55
N PHE A 256 10.16 28.62 -23.71
CA PHE A 256 10.00 29.86 -24.44
C PHE A 256 8.59 30.01 -25.03
N LEU A 257 8.07 28.95 -25.65
CA LEU A 257 6.73 28.93 -26.22
C LEU A 257 5.64 29.03 -25.14
N GLU A 258 5.82 28.38 -23.99
CA GLU A 258 4.96 28.48 -22.81
C GLU A 258 4.97 29.92 -22.26
N LYS A 259 6.15 30.53 -22.08
CA LYS A 259 6.27 31.93 -21.63
C LYS A 259 5.65 32.93 -22.60
N LYS A 260 5.63 32.61 -23.90
CA LYS A 260 4.98 33.42 -24.94
C LYS A 260 3.48 33.16 -25.05
N GLY A 261 2.92 32.23 -24.27
CA GLY A 261 1.50 31.90 -24.27
C GLY A 261 1.05 31.17 -25.52
N LEU A 262 1.98 30.54 -26.27
CA LEU A 262 1.68 29.81 -27.50
C LEU A 262 1.33 28.34 -27.23
N ILE A 263 1.83 27.78 -26.12
CA ILE A 263 1.54 26.41 -25.68
C ILE A 263 1.23 26.37 -24.18
N VAL A 264 0.52 25.34 -23.74
CA VAL A 264 0.14 25.02 -22.35
C VAL A 264 0.47 23.56 -22.04
#